data_AF-A0A945CNA4-F1
#
_entry.id   AF-A0A945CNA4-F1
#
_cell.length_a   1.000
_cell.length_b   1.000
_cell.length_c   1.000
_cell.angle_alpha   90.00
_cell.angle_beta   90.00
_cell.angle_gamma   90.00
#
_symmetry.space_group_name_H-M   'P 1'
#
loop_
_entity.id
_entity.type
_entity.pdbx_description
1 polymer ?
#
loop_
_entity_poly.entity_id
_entity_poly.type
_entity_poly.pdbx_seq_one_letter_code
_entity_poly.pdbx_strand_id
1 'polypeptide(L)' 'MRTLEIEIELLVRTYDIDFAGVVSNIVYLRWLEDLRLAALEACYPLERFLADSLYLTLV' A
#
# COMPACT_ATOMS: atom_id res chain seq x y z
N MET A 1 17.49 -11.83 13.16
CA MET A 1 16.36 -10.98 12.75
C MET A 1 15.52 -11.77 11.76
N ARG A 2 14.20 -11.84 11.94
CA ARG A 2 13.30 -12.48 10.96
C ARG A 2 12.97 -11.43 9.90
N THR A 3 13.27 -11.72 8.63
CA THR A 3 12.86 -10.85 7.52
C THR A 3 11.34 -10.88 7.41
N LEU A 4 10.70 -9.70 7.38
CA LEU A 4 9.29 -9.58 7.05
C LEU A 4 9.20 -9.44 5.53
N GLU A 5 8.51 -10.38 4.90
CA GLU A 5 8.23 -10.38 3.47
C GLU A 5 6.71 -10.36 3.31
N ILE A 6 6.22 -9.42 2.50
CA ILE A 6 4.80 -9.19 2.27
C ILE A 6 4.60 -9.08 0.76
N GLU A 7 3.64 -9.82 0.24
CA GLU A 7 3.24 -9.80 -1.15
C GLU A 7 1.73 -9.52 -1.22
N ILE A 8 1.32 -8.73 -2.21
CA ILE A 8 -0.08 -8.44 -2.49
C ILE A 8 -0.36 -8.68 -3.97
N GLU A 9 -1.53 -9.24 -4.27
CA GLU A 9 -1.97 -9.41 -5.65
C GLU A 9 -2.48 -8.06 -6.20
N LEU A 10 -1.95 -7.64 -7.34
CA LEU A 10 -2.27 -6.36 -7.96
C LEU A 10 -3.09 -6.58 -9.23
N LEU A 11 -4.31 -6.05 -9.24
CA LEU A 11 -5.20 -6.08 -10.40
C LEU A 11 -5.18 -4.75 -11.13
N VAL A 12 -4.61 -4.73 -12.33
CA VAL A 12 -4.63 -3.54 -13.20
C VAL A 12 -6.02 -3.39 -13.82
N ARG A 13 -6.62 -2.21 -13.67
CA ARG A 13 -7.92 -1.87 -14.22
C ARG A 13 -7.77 -0.92 -15.41
N THR A 14 -8.81 -0.82 -16.23
CA THR A 14 -8.78 0.05 -17.42
C THR A 14 -8.61 1.53 -17.08
N TYR A 15 -9.04 1.97 -15.90
CA TYR A 15 -8.85 3.34 -15.40
C TYR A 15 -7.46 3.59 -14.81
N ASP A 16 -6.65 2.55 -14.60
CA ASP A 16 -5.27 2.69 -14.17
C ASP A 16 -4.35 3.01 -15.35
N ILE A 17 -4.84 2.86 -16.58
CA ILE A 17 -4.12 3.15 -17.82
C ILE A 17 -4.31 4.63 -18.17
N ASP A 18 -3.20 5.33 -18.41
CA ASP A 18 -3.22 6.74 -18.81
C ASP A 18 -3.35 6.94 -20.33
N PHE A 19 -3.28 8.20 -20.75
CA PHE A 19 -3.41 8.57 -22.17
C PHE A 19 -2.30 8.00 -23.06
N ALA A 20 -1.16 7.60 -22.49
CA ALA A 20 -0.05 6.98 -23.21
C ALA A 20 -0.23 5.46 -23.37
N GLY A 21 -1.32 4.88 -22.86
CA GLY A 21 -1.62 3.46 -22.98
C GLY A 21 -0.81 2.57 -22.04
N VAL A 22 -0.19 3.16 -21.01
CA VAL A 22 0.54 2.45 -19.95
C VAL A 22 -0.12 2.69 -18.59
N VAL A 23 0.21 1.87 -17.61
CA VAL A 23 -0.24 2.10 -16.23
C VAL A 23 0.31 3.44 -15.74
N SER A 24 -0.58 4.32 -15.30
CA SER A 24 -0.22 5.64 -14.82
C SER A 24 0.72 5.56 -13.63
N ASN A 25 1.73 6.42 -13.60
CA ASN A 25 2.74 6.44 -12.52
C ASN A 25 2.13 6.57 -11.12
N ILE A 26 0.99 7.26 -10.98
CA ILE A 26 0.30 7.42 -9.69
C ILE A 26 -0.21 6.09 -9.11
N VAL A 27 -0.50 5.10 -9.96
CA VAL A 27 -1.02 3.79 -9.55
C VAL A 27 0.06 3.01 -8.80
N TYR A 28 1.32 3.14 -9.22
CA TYR A 28 2.45 2.53 -8.51
C TYR A 28 2.59 3.08 -7.08
N LEU A 29 2.41 4.39 -6.89
CA LEU A 29 2.41 4.98 -5.54
C LEU A 29 1.27 4.45 -4.68
N ARG A 30 0.10 4.22 -5.28
CA ARG A 30 -1.04 3.61 -4.59
C ARG A 30 -0.74 2.17 -4.17
N TRP A 31 -0.14 1.37 -5.05
CA TRP A 31 0.27 0.01 -4.71
C TRP A 31 1.32 -0.04 -3.61
N LEU A 32 2.26 0.91 -3.58
CA LEU A 32 3.23 1.02 -2.50
C LEU A 32 2.57 1.39 -1.16
N GLU A 33 1.55 2.26 -1.19
CA GLU A 33 0.75 2.60 -0.01
C GLU A 33 -0.04 1.38 0.49
N ASP A 34 -0.67 0.63 -0.42
CA ASP A 34 -1.39 -0.61 -0.09
C ASP A 34 -0.43 -1.65 0.52
N LEU A 35 0.77 -1.82 -0.05
CA LEU A 35 1.80 -2.70 0.48
C LEU A 35 2.28 -2.25 1.86
N ARG A 36 2.44 -0.94 2.07
CA ARG A 36 2.83 -0.36 3.38
C ARG A 36 1.78 -0.66 4.44
N LEU A 37 0.50 -0.53 4.10
CA LEU A 37 -0.60 -0.88 5.00
C LEU A 37 -0.65 -2.38 5.28
N ALA A 38 -0.45 -3.24 4.27
CA ALA A 38 -0.37 -4.68 4.47
C ALA A 38 0.79 -5.10 5.40
N ALA A 39 1.95 -4.45 5.26
CA ALA A 39 3.09 -4.66 6.14
C ALA A 39 2.84 -4.17 7.58
N LEU A 40 2.13 -3.03 7.73
CA LEU A 40 1.70 -2.54 9.03
C LEU A 40 0.76 -3.56 9.69
N GLU A 41 -0.28 -4.00 8.98
CA GLU A 41 -1.27 -4.96 9.50
C GLU A 41 -0.61 -6.26 10.02
N ALA A 42 0.42 -6.75 9.32
CA ALA A 42 1.15 -7.95 9.73
C ALA A 42 1.95 -7.79 11.05
N CYS A 43 2.33 -6.56 11.42
CA CYS A 43 3.12 -6.28 12.63
C CYS A 43 2.30 -5.63 13.74
N TYR A 44 1.33 -4.80 13.37
CA TYR A 44 0.53 -3.96 14.24
C TYR A 44 -0.83 -3.68 13.58
N PRO A 45 -1.89 -4.40 13.98
CA PRO A 45 -3.20 -4.26 13.37
C PRO A 45 -3.66 -2.79 13.28
N LEU A 46 -4.15 -2.41 12.11
CA LEU A 46 -4.48 -1.02 11.77
C LEU A 46 -5.51 -0.43 12.73
N GLU A 47 -6.48 -1.23 13.15
CA GLU A 47 -7.52 -0.85 14.13
C GLU A 47 -6.89 -0.37 15.45
N ARG A 48 -5.85 -1.07 15.90
CA ARG A 48 -5.10 -0.71 17.10
C ARG A 48 -4.24 0.53 16.88
N PHE A 49 -3.59 0.63 15.72
CA PHE A 49 -2.83 1.82 15.32
C PHE A 49 -3.67 3.11 15.39
N LEU A 50 -4.88 3.04 14.85
CA LEU A 50 -5.82 4.16 14.87
C LEU A 50 -6.36 4.43 16.28
N ALA A 51 -6.66 3.39 17.07
CA ALA A 51 -7.11 3.53 18.46
C ALA A 51 -6.07 4.24 19.34
N ASP A 52 -4.78 4.01 19.07
CA ASP A 52 -3.68 4.68 19.74
C ASP A 52 -3.44 6.12 19.25
N SER A 53 -4.31 6.64 18.38
CA SER A 53 -4.21 7.98 17.76
C SER A 53 -2.89 8.18 17.02
N LEU A 54 -2.33 7.10 16.46
CA LEU A 54 -1.15 7.16 15.62
C LEU A 54 -1.56 7.48 14.19
N TYR A 55 -0.80 8.35 13.55
CA TYR A 55 -0.96 8.69 12.14
C TYR A 55 0.28 8.25 11.39
N LEU A 56 0.07 7.51 10.31
CA LEU A 56 1.15 7.09 9.44
C LEU A 56 1.40 8.21 8.43
N THR A 57 2.09 9.26 8.87
CA THR A 57 2.42 10.41 8.03
C THR A 57 3.37 9.97 6.93
N LEU A 58 2.98 10.17 5.68
CA LEU A 58 3.90 10.13 4.54
C LEU A 58 4.81 11.36 4.65
N VAL A 59 6.11 11.14 4.79
CA VAL A 59 7.15 12.19 4.85
C VAL A 59 7.19 12.95 3.53
#